data_AF-A0A261GT72-F1
#
_entry.id   AF-A0A261GT72-F1
#
_cell.length_a   1.000
_cell.length_b   1.000
_cell.length_c   1.000
_cell.angle_alpha   90.00
_cell.angle_beta   90.00
_cell.angle_gamma   90.00
#
_symmetry.space_group_name_H-M   'P 1'
#
loop_
_entity.id
_entity.type
_entity.pdbx_description
1 polymer ?
#
loop_
_entity_poly.entity_id
_entity_poly.type
_entity_poly.pdbx_seq_one_letter_code
_entity_poly.pdbx_strand_id
1 'polypeptide(L)'
;MKSNKQRRLEIIKLRRLKRALREKSKSDLPTWALPLNAVGADRVALKHNNTYGPLPEYYVDKPFICVDCGMTEVWTAQQQKWWYEIAKGNINTTAIRCSACRRREKERKAEARRIHLEGLEKKLTQIKSSKGEQYAH
;
A
#
# COMPACT_ATOMS: atom_id res chain seq x y z
N MET A 1 -28.91 35.35 -23.87
CA MET A 1 -28.40 35.09 -22.49
C MET A 1 -28.14 33.60 -22.33
N LYS A 2 -27.02 33.19 -21.73
CA LYS A 2 -26.75 31.76 -21.49
C LYS A 2 -27.65 31.24 -20.37
N SER A 3 -28.16 30.01 -20.55
CA SER A 3 -28.98 29.35 -19.53
C SER A 3 -28.18 29.10 -18.26
N ASN A 4 -28.83 29.15 -17.09
CA ASN A 4 -28.21 28.83 -15.79
C ASN A 4 -27.49 27.47 -15.79
N LYS A 5 -28.02 26.48 -16.53
CA LYS A 5 -27.38 25.16 -16.70
C LYS A 5 -26.04 25.26 -17.44
N GLN A 6 -25.97 26.04 -18.50
CA GLN A 6 -24.75 26.27 -19.28
C GLN A 6 -23.69 26.99 -18.43
N ARG A 7 -24.09 28.01 -17.66
CA ARG A 7 -23.21 28.74 -16.75
C ARG A 7 -22.63 27.84 -15.64
N ARG A 8 -23.44 26.93 -15.08
CA ARG A 8 -22.97 25.93 -14.10
C ARG A 8 -21.92 24.99 -14.67
N LEU A 9 -22.11 24.50 -15.90
CA LEU A 9 -21.15 23.61 -16.56
C LEU A 9 -19.82 24.30 -16.87
N GLU A 10 -19.86 25.55 -17.32
CA GLU A 10 -18.64 26.36 -17.54
C GLU A 10 -17.86 26.54 -16.23
N ILE A 11 -18.54 26.86 -15.12
CA ILE A 11 -17.91 26.97 -13.80
C ILE A 11 -17.24 25.66 -13.39
N ILE A 12 -17.90 24.51 -13.59
CA ILE A 12 -17.34 23.18 -13.27
C ILE A 12 -16.11 22.90 -14.15
N LYS A 13 -16.17 23.18 -15.46
CA LYS A 13 -15.06 22.99 -16.39
C LYS A 13 -13.85 23.85 -16.01
N LEU A 14 -14.08 25.13 -15.70
CA LEU A 14 -13.04 26.05 -15.23
C LEU A 14 -12.41 25.58 -13.91
N ARG A 15 -13.21 25.06 -12.97
CA ARG A 15 -12.70 24.49 -11.71
C ARG A 15 -11.83 23.26 -11.96
N ARG A 16 -12.23 22.36 -12.86
CA ARG A 16 -11.43 21.18 -13.26
C ARG A 16 -10.09 21.58 -13.89
N LEU A 17 -10.12 22.56 -14.81
CA LEU A 17 -8.90 23.08 -15.44
C LEU A 17 -7.96 23.75 -14.43
N LYS A 18 -8.49 24.60 -13.54
CA LYS A 18 -7.70 25.23 -12.47
C LYS A 18 -7.08 24.19 -11.53
N ARG A 19 -7.81 23.11 -11.21
CA ARG A 19 -7.28 22.00 -10.41
C ARG A 19 -6.15 21.26 -11.13
N ALA A 20 -6.30 20.98 -12.42
CA ALA A 20 -5.25 20.33 -13.21
C ALA A 20 -3.97 21.17 -13.33
N LEU A 21 -4.10 22.49 -13.51
CA LEU A 21 -2.95 23.41 -13.53
C LEU A 21 -2.22 23.50 -12.18
N ARG A 22 -2.98 23.50 -11.07
CA ARG A 22 -2.40 23.42 -9.71
C ARG A 22 -1.71 22.09 -9.43
N GLU A 23 -2.17 21.00 -10.03
CA GLU A 23 -1.53 19.70 -9.88
C GLU A 23 -0.22 19.64 -10.68
N LYS A 24 -0.21 20.19 -11.91
CA LYS A 24 1.00 20.28 -12.75
C LYS A 24 2.10 21.15 -12.16
N SER A 25 1.77 22.19 -11.38
CA SER A 25 2.78 23.09 -10.80
C SER A 25 3.43 22.57 -9.51
N LYS A 26 2.96 21.43 -8.97
CA LYS A 26 3.52 20.82 -7.75
C LYS A 26 4.66 19.84 -8.02
N SER A 27 5.05 19.62 -9.28
CA SER A 27 6.07 18.62 -9.65
C SER A 27 7.48 19.17 -9.78
N ASP A 28 7.70 20.47 -9.62
CA ASP A 28 8.96 21.09 -10.06
C ASP A 28 9.86 21.40 -8.85
N LEU A 29 10.22 20.35 -8.09
CA LEU A 29 11.38 20.43 -7.20
C LEU A 29 12.65 20.29 -8.05
N PRO A 30 13.60 21.25 -7.98
CA PRO A 30 14.86 21.12 -8.69
C PRO A 30 15.62 19.87 -8.23
N THR A 31 16.16 19.09 -9.18
CA THR A 31 16.88 17.83 -8.91
C THR A 31 18.05 17.97 -7.92
N TRP A 32 18.62 19.17 -7.78
CA TRP A 32 19.70 19.47 -6.82
C TRP A 32 19.23 19.66 -5.36
N ALA A 33 17.92 19.73 -5.12
CA ALA A 33 17.32 19.85 -3.79
C ALA A 33 16.95 18.49 -3.16
N LEU A 34 17.18 17.39 -3.87
CA LEU A 34 16.90 16.06 -3.35
C LEU A 34 18.05 15.57 -2.45
N PRO A 35 17.75 15.10 -1.23
CA PRO A 35 18.77 14.55 -0.35
C PRO A 35 19.43 13.31 -0.97
N LEU A 36 20.67 13.03 -0.57
CA LEU A 36 21.44 11.88 -1.04
C LEU A 36 20.62 10.58 -0.81
N ASN A 37 20.53 9.74 -1.84
CA ASN A 37 19.71 8.51 -1.89
C ASN A 37 18.18 8.72 -1.87
N ALA A 38 17.69 9.93 -2.13
CA ALA A 38 16.25 10.14 -2.29
C ALA A 38 15.70 9.44 -3.54
N VAL A 39 14.53 8.83 -3.42
CA VAL A 39 13.82 8.22 -4.55
C VAL A 39 12.49 8.94 -4.73
N GLY A 40 12.26 9.51 -5.91
CA GLY A 40 11.01 10.21 -6.24
C GLY A 40 9.77 9.31 -6.13
N ALA A 41 8.71 9.84 -5.55
CA ALA A 41 7.43 9.15 -5.35
C ALA A 41 6.48 9.34 -6.53
N ASP A 42 5.80 8.27 -6.95
CA ASP A 42 4.71 8.35 -7.93
C ASP A 42 3.37 8.57 -7.22
N ARG A 43 2.88 9.82 -7.27
CA ARG A 43 1.60 10.23 -6.66
C ARG A 43 0.40 9.51 -7.28
N VAL A 44 0.47 9.09 -8.54
CA VAL A 44 -0.61 8.34 -9.19
C VAL A 44 -0.70 6.94 -8.60
N ALA A 45 0.45 6.29 -8.38
CA ALA A 45 0.51 4.98 -7.72
C ALA A 45 0.00 5.02 -6.27
N LEU A 46 0.12 6.17 -5.60
CA LEU A 46 -0.32 6.42 -4.23
C LEU A 46 -1.82 6.74 -4.06
N LYS A 47 -2.62 6.76 -5.14
CA LYS A 47 -4.06 7.10 -5.08
C LYS A 47 -4.89 6.24 -4.10
N HIS A 48 -4.44 5.02 -3.80
CA HIS A 48 -5.08 4.12 -2.83
C HIS A 48 -4.97 4.61 -1.38
N ASN A 49 -4.00 5.49 -1.08
CA ASN A 49 -3.85 6.12 0.22
C ASN A 49 -4.79 7.32 0.34
N ASN A 50 -5.96 7.11 0.94
CA ASN A 50 -6.89 8.19 1.28
C ASN A 50 -6.49 8.86 2.61
N THR A 51 -5.33 9.52 2.61
CA THR A 51 -4.86 10.30 3.76
C THR A 51 -5.29 11.76 3.64
N TYR A 52 -5.56 12.40 4.79
CA TYR A 52 -5.83 13.84 4.85
C TYR A 52 -4.56 14.68 4.66
N GLY A 53 -3.38 14.10 4.86
CA GLY A 53 -2.09 14.76 4.72
C GLY A 53 -1.55 14.78 3.28
N PRO A 54 -0.50 15.58 3.01
CA PRO A 54 0.19 15.52 1.72
C PRO A 54 0.86 14.15 1.53
N LEU A 55 0.72 13.59 0.32
CA LEU A 55 1.52 12.45 -0.10
C LEU A 55 2.98 12.89 -0.31
N PRO A 56 3.96 12.02 -0.01
CA PRO A 56 5.36 12.37 -0.19
C PRO A 56 5.71 12.64 -1.65
N GLU A 57 6.67 13.52 -1.85
CA GLU A 57 7.26 13.80 -3.17
C GLU A 57 8.47 12.91 -3.44
N TYR A 58 9.16 12.48 -2.38
CA TYR A 58 10.26 11.53 -2.43
C TYR A 58 10.35 10.74 -1.13
N TYR A 59 11.04 9.61 -1.17
CA TYR A 59 11.40 8.79 -0.02
C TYR A 59 12.88 8.97 0.30
N VAL A 60 13.24 8.84 1.57
CA VAL A 60 14.61 8.89 2.07
C VAL A 60 14.87 7.69 2.95
N ASP A 61 16.11 7.22 3.03
CA ASP A 61 16.50 6.14 3.92
C ASP A 61 16.16 6.47 5.38
N LYS A 62 15.49 5.54 6.07
CA LYS A 62 15.06 5.73 7.48
C LYS A 62 15.62 4.62 8.36
N PRO A 63 16.51 4.91 9.32
CA PRO A 63 16.94 3.91 10.30
C PRO A 63 15.76 3.51 11.19
N PHE A 64 15.70 2.25 11.59
CA PHE A 64 14.74 1.74 12.56
C PHE A 64 15.37 0.64 13.41
N ILE A 65 14.78 0.41 14.58
CA ILE A 65 15.16 -0.67 15.49
C ILE A 65 14.15 -1.79 15.34
N CYS A 66 14.64 -3.02 15.11
CA CYS A 66 13.79 -4.19 14.99
C CYS A 66 13.10 -4.50 16.33
N VAL A 67 11.77 -4.60 16.33
CA VAL A 67 11.00 -4.90 17.55
C VAL A 67 11.26 -6.30 18.11
N ASP A 68 11.66 -7.26 17.27
CA ASP A 68 11.85 -8.65 17.72
C ASP A 68 13.30 -8.93 18.20
N CYS A 69 14.31 -8.33 17.56
CA CYS A 69 15.72 -8.64 17.85
C CYS A 69 16.59 -7.44 18.25
N GLY A 70 16.03 -6.22 18.27
CA GLY A 70 16.76 -5.01 18.67
C GLY A 70 17.82 -4.51 17.70
N MET A 71 18.10 -5.21 16.58
CA MET A 71 19.10 -4.74 15.62
C MET A 71 18.65 -3.47 14.90
N THR A 72 19.60 -2.58 14.62
CA THR A 72 19.36 -1.40 13.78
C THR A 72 19.48 -1.80 12.31
N GLU A 73 18.48 -1.45 11.51
CA GLU A 73 18.50 -1.61 10.05
C GLU A 73 17.98 -0.32 9.40
N VAL A 74 18.32 -0.11 8.13
CA VAL A 74 17.83 1.02 7.35
C VAL A 74 16.68 0.56 6.45
N TRP A 75 15.53 1.22 6.57
CA TRP A 75 14.45 1.09 5.62
C TRP A 75 14.73 2.00 4.43
N THR A 76 15.21 1.40 3.34
CA THR A 76 15.72 2.20 2.22
C THR A 76 14.60 2.92 1.48
N ALA A 77 14.93 4.04 0.83
CA ALA A 77 14.00 4.78 -0.01
C ALA A 77 13.37 3.88 -1.10
N GLN A 78 14.16 2.95 -1.66
CA GLN A 78 13.68 1.98 -2.64
C GLN A 78 12.68 0.97 -2.05
N GLN A 79 12.93 0.49 -0.82
CA GLN A 79 12.01 -0.41 -0.11
C GLN A 79 10.70 0.30 0.24
N GLN A 80 10.77 1.58 0.63
CA GLN A 80 9.60 2.43 0.87
C GLN A 80 8.77 2.58 -0.41
N LYS A 81 9.42 2.93 -1.53
CA LYS A 81 8.75 3.04 -2.83
C LYS A 81 8.01 1.76 -3.20
N TRP A 82 8.68 0.61 -3.13
CA TRP A 82 8.03 -0.68 -3.40
C TRP A 82 6.84 -0.93 -2.47
N TRP A 83 7.00 -0.68 -1.17
CA TRP A 83 5.96 -0.94 -0.18
C TRP A 83 4.70 -0.09 -0.42
N TYR A 84 4.86 1.22 -0.58
CA TYR A 84 3.72 2.11 -0.73
C TYR A 84 3.13 2.02 -2.14
N GLU A 85 3.95 1.96 -3.19
CA GLU A 85 3.43 2.08 -4.56
C GLU A 85 3.06 0.75 -5.19
N ILE A 86 3.79 -0.33 -4.90
CA ILE A 86 3.57 -1.65 -5.52
C ILE A 86 2.76 -2.54 -4.59
N ALA A 87 3.21 -2.70 -3.34
CA ALA A 87 2.51 -3.53 -2.36
C ALA A 87 1.24 -2.86 -1.78
N LYS A 88 1.00 -1.59 -2.14
CA LYS A 88 -0.16 -0.79 -1.71
C LYS A 88 -0.29 -0.66 -0.20
N GLY A 89 0.86 -0.58 0.48
CA GLY A 89 0.94 -0.33 1.90
C GLY A 89 0.42 1.06 2.28
N ASN A 90 -0.17 1.17 3.48
CA ASN A 90 -0.64 2.45 3.98
C ASN A 90 0.54 3.39 4.23
N ILE A 91 0.47 4.63 3.74
CA ILE A 91 1.55 5.63 3.79
C ILE A 91 2.01 5.96 5.23
N ASN A 92 1.16 5.73 6.22
CA ASN A 92 1.46 5.97 7.64
C ASN A 92 2.19 4.80 8.32
N THR A 93 2.46 3.70 7.60
CA THR A 93 3.18 2.53 8.15
C THR A 93 4.69 2.66 7.98
N THR A 94 5.45 2.02 8.88
CA THR A 94 6.92 1.98 8.83
C THR A 94 7.47 0.56 8.88
N ALA A 95 8.73 0.37 8.50
CA ALA A 95 9.45 -0.86 8.81
C ALA A 95 9.72 -0.96 10.32
N ILE A 96 9.24 -2.06 10.93
CA ILE A 96 9.42 -2.35 12.37
C ILE A 96 10.23 -3.63 12.63
N ARG A 97 10.54 -4.40 11.58
CA ARG A 97 11.24 -5.68 11.66
C ARG A 97 12.36 -5.73 10.67
N CYS A 98 13.51 -6.25 11.08
CA CYS A 98 14.64 -6.47 10.20
C CYS A 98 14.30 -7.50 9.10
N SER A 99 15.09 -7.56 8.03
CA SER A 99 14.92 -8.53 6.93
C SER A 99 14.85 -9.98 7.42
N ALA A 100 15.73 -10.37 8.35
CA ALA A 100 15.75 -11.70 8.95
C ALA A 100 14.47 -12.00 9.76
N CYS A 101 14.02 -11.06 10.60
CA CYS A 101 12.80 -11.22 11.39
C CYS A 101 11.53 -11.24 10.52
N ARG A 102 11.47 -10.42 9.47
CA ARG A 102 10.38 -10.47 8.48
C ARG A 102 10.30 -11.84 7.79
N ARG A 103 11.44 -12.45 7.45
CA ARG A 103 11.47 -13.77 6.82
C ARG A 103 10.93 -14.85 7.77
N ARG A 104 11.41 -14.88 9.01
CA ARG A 104 10.91 -15.80 10.04
C ARG A 104 9.41 -15.65 10.28
N GLU A 105 8.92 -14.42 10.36
CA GLU A 105 7.48 -14.16 10.55
C GLU A 105 6.66 -14.58 9.31
N LYS A 106 7.20 -14.43 8.10
CA LYS A 106 6.56 -14.89 6.87
C LYS A 106 6.44 -16.42 6.85
N GLU A 107 7.51 -17.13 7.23
CA GLU A 107 7.54 -18.59 7.36
C GLU A 107 6.50 -19.06 8.39
N ARG A 108 6.49 -18.47 9.59
CA ARG A 108 5.52 -18.77 10.66
C ARG A 108 4.07 -18.59 10.20
N LYS A 109 3.76 -17.47 9.52
CA LYS A 109 2.41 -17.22 8.99
C LYS A 109 2.04 -18.17 7.85
N ALA A 110 3.00 -18.58 7.02
CA ALA A 110 2.76 -19.54 5.94
C ALA A 110 2.41 -20.91 6.51
N GLU A 111 3.14 -21.35 7.53
CA GLU A 111 2.87 -22.61 8.21
C GLU A 111 1.51 -22.61 8.91
N ALA A 112 1.17 -21.55 9.64
CA ALA A 112 -0.15 -21.41 10.26
C ALA A 112 -1.29 -21.45 9.23
N ARG A 113 -1.11 -20.83 8.05
CA ARG A 113 -2.09 -20.91 6.96
C ARG A 113 -2.20 -22.32 6.39
N ARG A 114 -1.09 -23.02 6.20
CA ARG A 114 -1.06 -24.41 5.71
C ARG A 114 -1.88 -25.32 6.63
N ILE A 115 -1.59 -25.30 7.93
CA ILE A 115 -2.30 -26.10 8.94
C ILE A 115 -3.81 -25.77 8.94
N HIS A 116 -4.16 -24.47 8.87
CA HIS A 116 -5.56 -24.05 8.83
C HIS A 116 -6.31 -24.60 7.61
N LEU A 117 -5.71 -24.51 6.41
CA LEU A 117 -6.31 -25.00 5.17
C LEU A 117 -6.47 -26.52 5.17
N GLU A 118 -5.46 -27.27 5.64
CA GLU A 118 -5.55 -28.72 5.79
C GLU A 118 -6.66 -29.14 6.77
N GLY A 119 -6.82 -28.39 7.86
CA GLY A 119 -7.91 -28.62 8.81
C GLY A 119 -9.29 -28.39 8.18
N LEU A 120 -9.44 -27.32 7.38
CA LEU A 120 -10.67 -27.04 6.64
C LEU A 120 -10.96 -28.14 5.62
N GLU A 121 -9.95 -28.61 4.89
CA GLU A 121 -10.10 -29.69 3.91
C GLU A 121 -10.58 -30.98 4.58
N LYS A 122 -9.94 -31.41 5.68
CA LYS A 122 -10.37 -32.59 6.45
C LYS A 122 -11.80 -32.49 6.95
N LYS A 123 -12.21 -31.30 7.41
CA LYS A 123 -13.59 -31.06 7.84
C LYS A 123 -14.56 -31.16 6.66
N LEU A 124 -14.20 -30.61 5.51
CA LEU A 124 -15.02 -30.67 4.29
C LEU A 124 -15.15 -32.10 3.77
N THR A 125 -14.08 -32.91 3.79
CA THR A 125 -14.14 -34.32 3.39
C THR A 125 -15.02 -35.13 4.34
N GLN A 126 -14.89 -34.92 5.66
CA GLN A 126 -15.74 -35.59 6.66
C GLN A 126 -17.23 -35.27 6.47
N ILE A 127 -17.59 -34.00 6.22
CA ILE A 127 -18.98 -33.59 5.95
C ILE A 127 -19.52 -34.25 4.68
N LYS A 128 -18.69 -34.40 3.65
CA LYS A 128 -19.10 -35.07 2.40
C LYS A 128 -19.34 -36.56 2.62
N SER A 129 -18.45 -37.23 3.37
CA SER A 129 -18.62 -38.64 3.74
C SER A 129 -19.89 -38.87 4.56
N SER A 130 -20.15 -38.05 5.59
CA SER A 130 -21.35 -38.18 6.42
C SER A 130 -22.66 -37.88 5.69
N LYS A 131 -22.62 -37.04 4.64
CA LYS A 131 -23.79 -36.76 3.80
C LYS A 131 -24.00 -37.82 2.71
N GLY A 132 -22.94 -38.46 2.22
CA GLY A 132 -23.05 -39.57 1.26
C GLY A 132 -23.72 -40.81 1.86
N GLU A 133 -23.50 -41.05 3.15
CA GLU A 133 -24.15 -42.15 3.90
C GLU A 133 -25.66 -41.90 4.15
N GLN A 134 -26.11 -40.64 4.19
CA GLN A 134 -27.51 -40.29 4.44
C GLN A 134 -28.47 -40.51 3.23
N TYR A 135 -27.96 -40.82 2.03
CA TYR A 135 -28.78 -41.04 0.83
C TYR A 135 -28.59 -42.44 0.21
N ALA A 136 -28.01 -43.39 0.96
CA ALA A 136 -27.77 -44.77 0.53
C ALA A 136 -28.75 -45.77 1.17
N HIS A 137 -30.06 -45.46 1.12
CA HIS A 137 -31.16 -46.35 1.50
C HIS A 137 -32.36 -46.10 0.56
#